data_AF-A0A951P7L4-F1
#
_entry.id   AF-A0A951P7L4-F1
#
_cell.length_a   1.000
_cell.length_b   1.000
_cell.length_c   1.000
_cell.angle_alpha   90.00
_cell.angle_beta   90.00
_cell.angle_gamma   90.00
#
_symmetry.space_group_name_H-M   'P 1'
#
loop_
_entity.id
_entity.type
_entity.pdbx_description
1 polymer ?
#
loop_
_entity_poly.entity_id
_entity_poly.type
_entity_poly.pdbx_seq_one_letter_code
_entity_poly.pdbx_strand_id
1 'polypeptide(L)'
;MNAIRLGAGALPNLESSTADGLMQPRLSKKRPVKRKFMELAALCNDLLTVLEQFDEAILPFGLYASDDLAAENKPLRQKPLRQKPPRQEWYTKSRRREPSRQELHKALVPYLEMQGCSIGASYHNPKSHSAYSIRFDVPKLGSVNCTVVRLSKIKVRKYGSAYKVDIHEKRAERWNDADIKQYINRLWKPSELETNQYIELLLLIGFDKAEVPLQQELLELQQSLKWEVKDVVYLTRAWNDKAERGFGIRLAAWARLVSIDW
;
A
#
# COMPACT_ATOMS: atom_id res chain seq x y z
N MET A 1 -39.60 -54.67 -47.13
CA MET A 1 -40.95 -55.01 -47.62
C MET A 1 -41.81 -55.38 -46.42
N ASN A 2 -43.14 -55.28 -46.57
CA ASN A 2 -44.20 -55.54 -45.60
C ASN A 2 -44.33 -54.55 -44.43
N ALA A 3 -45.51 -53.93 -44.37
CA ALA A 3 -45.98 -53.03 -43.32
C ALA A 3 -47.18 -53.69 -42.60
N ILE A 4 -47.46 -53.28 -41.36
CA ILE A 4 -48.76 -53.56 -40.71
C ILE A 4 -49.33 -52.30 -40.05
N ARG A 5 -50.65 -52.13 -40.25
CA ARG A 5 -51.62 -51.20 -39.62
C ARG A 5 -52.58 -52.04 -38.74
N LEU A 6 -53.31 -51.52 -37.76
CA LEU A 6 -53.60 -50.15 -37.30
C LEU A 6 -53.93 -50.20 -35.79
N GLY A 7 -53.97 -49.07 -35.07
CA GLY A 7 -54.41 -49.05 -33.66
C GLY A 7 -54.67 -47.65 -33.12
N ALA A 8 -55.89 -47.15 -33.27
CA ALA A 8 -56.31 -45.84 -32.73
C ALA A 8 -56.81 -45.97 -31.28
N GLY A 9 -56.54 -44.96 -30.45
CA GLY A 9 -57.00 -44.87 -29.06
C GLY A 9 -57.13 -43.42 -28.61
N ALA A 10 -58.33 -43.04 -28.17
CA ALA A 10 -58.80 -41.67 -27.99
C ALA A 10 -58.02 -40.79 -26.97
N LEU A 11 -58.11 -39.47 -27.21
CA LEU A 11 -57.81 -38.41 -26.25
C LEU A 11 -58.71 -38.47 -25.01
N PRO A 12 -58.27 -37.86 -23.90
CA PRO A 12 -59.14 -36.91 -23.21
C PRO A 12 -58.55 -35.49 -23.18
N ASN A 13 -59.43 -34.50 -23.31
CA ASN A 13 -59.12 -33.09 -23.06
C ASN A 13 -58.76 -32.89 -21.58
N LEU A 14 -57.76 -32.03 -21.31
CA LEU A 14 -57.64 -31.32 -20.05
C LEU A 14 -57.12 -29.91 -20.30
N GLU A 15 -58.11 -29.02 -20.39
CA GLU A 15 -58.18 -27.65 -19.87
C GLU A 15 -56.92 -26.76 -19.87
N SER A 16 -57.09 -25.64 -20.54
CA SER A 16 -56.27 -24.44 -20.44
C SER A 16 -56.05 -23.97 -18.99
N SER A 17 -54.79 -23.76 -18.63
CA SER A 17 -54.43 -22.78 -17.60
C SER A 17 -53.27 -21.91 -18.10
N THR A 18 -53.62 -20.86 -18.85
CA THR A 18 -52.72 -19.75 -19.15
C THR A 18 -52.45 -18.97 -17.88
N ALA A 19 -51.35 -19.31 -17.22
CA ALA A 19 -50.69 -18.46 -16.23
C ALA A 19 -49.32 -18.07 -16.78
N ASP A 20 -49.28 -17.03 -17.63
CA ASP A 20 -48.05 -16.34 -18.04
C ASP A 20 -47.43 -15.63 -16.82
N GLY A 21 -46.81 -16.44 -15.96
CA GLY A 21 -45.92 -15.99 -14.91
C GLY A 21 -44.66 -15.40 -15.53
N LEU A 22 -44.76 -14.16 -15.99
CA LEU A 22 -43.66 -13.30 -16.41
C LEU A 22 -42.70 -13.12 -15.23
N MET A 23 -41.85 -14.12 -15.02
CA MET A 23 -40.65 -14.09 -14.19
C MET A 23 -39.70 -13.07 -14.79
N GLN A 24 -39.96 -11.79 -14.54
CA GLN A 24 -38.98 -10.75 -14.76
C GLN A 24 -37.71 -11.17 -14.02
N PRO A 25 -36.57 -11.33 -14.71
CA PRO A 25 -35.33 -11.71 -14.05
C PRO A 25 -35.03 -10.63 -13.02
N ARG A 26 -35.08 -10.99 -11.73
CA ARG A 26 -34.73 -10.09 -10.64
C ARG A 26 -33.31 -9.62 -10.88
N LEU A 27 -33.16 -8.40 -11.41
CA LEU A 27 -31.88 -7.76 -11.67
C LEU A 27 -31.17 -7.56 -10.33
N SER A 28 -30.41 -8.60 -9.93
CA SER A 28 -29.66 -8.62 -8.70
C SER A 28 -28.80 -7.37 -8.62
N LYS A 29 -28.92 -6.62 -7.52
CA LYS A 29 -28.28 -5.32 -7.34
C LYS A 29 -26.76 -5.46 -7.12
N LYS A 30 -26.02 -5.99 -8.10
CA LYS A 30 -24.54 -6.15 -8.09
C LYS A 30 -23.76 -4.82 -8.17
N ARG A 31 -24.44 -3.67 -8.07
CA ARG A 31 -23.84 -2.33 -8.17
C ARG A 31 -22.95 -1.87 -6.98
N PRO A 32 -23.09 -2.32 -5.71
CA PRO A 32 -22.34 -1.70 -4.60
C PRO A 32 -20.84 -2.05 -4.60
N VAL A 33 -20.47 -3.27 -5.01
CA VAL A 33 -19.08 -3.74 -5.01
C VAL A 33 -18.22 -2.90 -5.97
N LYS A 34 -18.70 -2.69 -7.21
CA LYS A 34 -17.99 -1.89 -8.23
C LYS A 34 -17.74 -0.45 -7.76
N ARG A 35 -18.65 0.14 -6.98
CA ARG A 35 -18.48 1.48 -6.43
C ARG A 35 -17.34 1.54 -5.41
N LYS A 36 -17.33 0.63 -4.41
CA LYS A 36 -16.26 0.58 -3.41
C LYS A 36 -14.89 0.31 -4.04
N PHE A 37 -14.83 -0.52 -5.08
CA PHE A 37 -13.59 -0.76 -5.82
C PHE A 37 -13.05 0.51 -6.50
N MET A 38 -13.92 1.32 -7.13
CA MET A 38 -13.52 2.60 -7.74
C MET A 38 -13.11 3.65 -6.69
N GLU A 39 -13.84 3.74 -5.57
CA GLU A 39 -13.47 4.63 -4.45
C GLU A 39 -12.12 4.22 -3.83
N LEU A 40 -11.82 2.92 -3.74
CA LEU A 40 -10.53 2.40 -3.27
C LEU A 40 -9.39 2.66 -4.27
N ALA A 41 -9.64 2.50 -5.57
CA ALA A 41 -8.68 2.84 -6.62
C ALA A 41 -8.34 4.33 -6.65
N ALA A 42 -9.32 5.21 -6.42
CA ALA A 42 -9.09 6.64 -6.25
C ALA A 42 -8.17 6.92 -5.05
N LEU A 43 -8.49 6.38 -3.86
CA LEU A 43 -7.63 6.51 -2.67
C LEU A 43 -6.18 6.06 -2.94
N CYS A 44 -5.98 4.90 -3.57
CA CYS A 44 -4.64 4.44 -3.92
C CYS A 44 -3.93 5.40 -4.89
N ASN A 45 -4.60 5.88 -5.93
CA ASN A 45 -4.02 6.83 -6.89
C ASN A 45 -3.64 8.16 -6.22
N ASP A 46 -4.48 8.66 -5.33
CA ASP A 46 -4.27 9.93 -4.65
C ASP A 46 -3.06 9.85 -3.70
N LEU A 47 -2.96 8.78 -2.91
CA LEU A 47 -1.80 8.57 -2.02
C LEU A 47 -0.49 8.44 -2.82
N LEU A 48 -0.52 7.79 -3.98
CA LEU A 48 0.63 7.75 -4.90
C LEU A 48 0.97 9.14 -5.48
N THR A 49 -0.04 9.96 -5.78
CA THR A 49 0.12 11.34 -6.29
C THR A 49 0.72 12.26 -5.23
N VAL A 50 0.26 12.16 -3.98
CA VAL A 50 0.75 12.95 -2.86
C VAL A 50 2.22 12.65 -2.55
N LEU A 51 2.63 11.38 -2.67
CA LEU A 51 4.02 10.98 -2.50
C LEU A 51 4.92 11.51 -3.63
N GLU A 52 4.43 11.47 -4.88
CA GLU A 52 5.12 12.08 -6.02
C GLU A 52 5.28 13.59 -5.84
N GLN A 53 4.18 14.33 -5.65
CA GLN A 53 4.21 15.78 -5.41
C GLN A 53 5.12 16.18 -4.24
N PHE A 54 5.13 15.38 -3.17
CA PHE A 54 6.01 15.60 -2.04
C PHE A 54 7.50 15.46 -2.41
N ASP A 55 7.88 14.45 -3.19
CA ASP A 55 9.25 14.25 -3.70
C ASP A 55 9.76 15.51 -4.42
N GLU A 56 8.92 16.11 -5.27
CA GLU A 56 9.22 17.36 -5.98
C GLU A 56 9.34 18.57 -5.04
N ALA A 57 8.41 18.69 -4.09
CA ALA A 57 8.34 19.83 -3.18
C ALA A 57 9.53 19.92 -2.21
N ILE A 58 10.22 18.80 -1.96
CA ILE A 58 11.38 18.75 -1.05
C ILE A 58 12.72 18.62 -1.78
N LEU A 59 12.83 19.01 -3.04
CA LEU A 59 14.13 19.11 -3.73
C LEU A 59 15.10 20.06 -2.99
N PRO A 60 16.41 19.75 -2.94
CA PRO A 60 17.11 18.61 -3.55
C PRO A 60 17.19 17.39 -2.61
N PHE A 61 16.20 17.12 -1.75
CA PHE A 61 16.26 16.03 -0.77
C PHE A 61 15.40 14.81 -1.14
N GLY A 62 14.24 14.99 -1.79
CA GLY A 62 13.37 13.88 -2.22
C GLY A 62 12.92 12.90 -1.12
N LEU A 63 12.07 11.95 -1.49
CA LEU A 63 11.50 10.90 -0.63
C LEU A 63 12.58 10.07 0.08
N TYR A 64 13.76 9.89 -0.52
CA TYR A 64 14.81 9.04 0.02
C TYR A 64 15.53 9.65 1.25
N ALA A 65 15.54 10.97 1.44
CA ALA A 65 16.36 11.65 2.46
C ALA A 65 15.74 11.65 3.88
N SER A 66 15.23 10.49 4.33
CA SER A 66 14.45 10.37 5.56
C SER A 66 15.20 10.86 6.82
N ASP A 67 16.52 10.70 6.90
CA ASP A 67 17.22 10.79 8.21
C ASP A 67 18.13 12.02 8.39
N ASP A 68 18.67 12.60 7.31
CA ASP A 68 19.75 13.62 7.42
C ASP A 68 19.23 15.05 7.65
N LEU A 69 18.07 15.41 7.10
CA LEU A 69 17.43 16.73 7.30
C LEU A 69 17.16 17.08 8.77
N ALA A 70 16.90 16.06 9.61
CA ALA A 70 16.66 16.24 11.05
C ALA A 70 17.95 16.47 11.87
N ALA A 71 19.12 16.37 11.22
CA ALA A 71 20.43 16.55 11.83
C ALA A 71 21.05 17.93 11.55
N GLU A 72 20.94 18.45 10.32
CA GLU A 72 21.55 19.74 9.95
C GLU A 72 20.86 20.96 10.61
N ASN A 73 19.53 20.95 10.73
CA ASN A 73 18.76 22.07 11.31
C ASN A 73 18.70 22.09 12.85
N LYS A 74 19.42 21.19 13.54
CA LYS A 74 19.61 21.33 15.00
C LYS A 74 20.85 22.19 15.20
N PRO A 75 20.75 23.38 15.83
CA PRO A 75 21.94 24.15 16.14
C PRO A 75 22.90 23.24 16.90
N LEU A 76 24.18 23.29 16.54
CA LEU A 76 25.26 22.63 17.25
C LEU A 76 25.25 23.16 18.68
N ARG A 77 24.46 22.51 19.55
CA ARG A 77 24.55 22.65 21.00
C ARG A 77 25.94 22.12 21.32
N GLN A 78 26.90 23.03 21.33
CA GLN A 78 28.23 22.84 21.88
C GLN A 78 27.99 22.15 23.21
N LYS A 79 28.34 20.87 23.29
CA LYS A 79 28.22 20.14 24.54
C LYS A 79 29.20 20.87 25.47
N PRO A 80 28.75 21.50 26.56
CA PRO A 80 29.71 21.97 27.55
C PRO A 80 30.57 20.77 27.95
N LEU A 81 31.87 20.98 28.19
CA LEU A 81 32.75 19.95 28.75
C LEU A 81 32.26 19.58 30.16
N ARG A 82 31.20 18.77 30.22
CA ARG A 82 30.67 18.22 31.46
C ARG A 82 31.38 16.89 31.72
N GLN A 83 32.04 16.88 32.87
CA GLN A 83 32.68 15.74 33.49
C GLN A 83 31.76 14.51 33.44
N LYS A 84 32.35 13.32 33.27
CA LYS A 84 31.59 12.05 33.21
C LYS A 84 30.71 11.93 34.48
N PRO A 85 29.37 11.87 34.37
CA PRO A 85 28.53 11.62 35.53
C PRO A 85 28.75 10.18 36.05
N PRO A 86 28.40 9.89 37.31
CA PRO A 86 28.51 8.56 37.89
C PRO A 86 27.71 7.51 37.09
N ARG A 87 28.13 6.25 37.23
CA ARG A 87 27.85 5.14 36.29
C ARG A 87 26.41 4.60 36.25
N GLN A 88 25.42 5.31 36.81
CA GLN A 88 24.19 4.69 37.33
C GLN A 88 22.87 5.00 36.58
N GLU A 89 22.89 5.73 35.46
CA GLU A 89 21.69 5.97 34.61
C GLU A 89 21.87 5.48 33.15
N TRP A 90 22.29 4.23 32.95
CA TRP A 90 22.48 3.68 31.60
C TRP A 90 21.19 3.20 30.91
N TYR A 91 20.02 3.25 31.57
CA TYR A 91 18.84 2.46 31.16
C TYR A 91 17.73 3.18 30.37
N THR A 92 17.78 4.51 30.16
CA THR A 92 16.62 5.25 29.60
C THR A 92 16.89 6.12 28.37
N LYS A 93 18.12 6.19 27.84
CA LYS A 93 18.44 7.05 26.68
C LYS A 93 19.30 6.38 25.60
N SER A 94 18.93 5.17 25.20
CA SER A 94 19.19 4.69 23.83
C SER A 94 18.42 5.57 22.83
N ARG A 95 18.95 6.77 22.55
CA ARG A 95 18.54 7.65 21.45
C ARG A 95 18.87 7.00 20.10
N ARG A 96 18.23 5.88 19.80
CA ARG A 96 17.99 5.46 18.42
C ARG A 96 17.20 6.62 17.82
N ARG A 97 17.81 7.36 16.89
CA ARG A 97 17.05 8.31 16.07
C ARG A 97 16.02 7.46 15.36
N GLU A 98 14.73 7.66 15.65
CA GLU A 98 13.70 7.06 14.81
C GLU A 98 13.92 7.59 13.39
N PRO A 99 13.91 6.74 12.35
CA PRO A 99 14.01 7.20 10.98
C PRO A 99 12.90 8.22 10.74
N SER A 100 13.24 9.42 10.26
CA SER A 100 12.22 10.47 10.22
C SER A 100 11.31 10.20 9.03
N ARG A 101 10.08 9.74 9.31
CA ARG A 101 9.08 9.34 8.32
C ARG A 101 8.46 10.59 7.69
N GLN A 102 9.26 11.30 6.90
CA GLN A 102 8.85 12.59 6.33
C GLN A 102 7.69 12.41 5.37
N GLU A 103 7.68 11.33 4.60
CA GLU A 103 6.56 10.91 3.77
C GLU A 103 5.27 10.72 4.58
N LEU A 104 5.36 10.22 5.82
CA LEU A 104 4.20 10.12 6.70
C LEU A 104 3.76 11.49 7.21
N HIS A 105 4.66 12.19 7.91
CA HIS A 105 4.31 13.36 8.71
C HIS A 105 4.20 14.66 7.91
N LYS A 106 4.78 14.73 6.70
CA LYS A 106 4.77 15.93 5.84
C LYS A 106 3.93 15.76 4.57
N ALA A 107 3.56 14.53 4.18
CA ALA A 107 2.77 14.29 2.96
C ALA A 107 1.46 13.55 3.27
N LEU A 108 1.54 12.29 3.73
CA LEU A 108 0.37 11.43 3.88
C LEU A 108 -0.61 11.93 4.96
N VAL A 109 -0.14 12.26 6.17
CA VAL A 109 -1.01 12.75 7.26
C VAL A 109 -1.68 14.08 6.90
N PRO A 110 -0.94 15.14 6.49
CA PRO A 110 -1.58 16.40 6.09
C PRO A 110 -2.59 16.25 4.94
N TYR A 111 -2.32 15.38 3.96
CA TYR A 111 -3.28 15.08 2.91
C TYR A 111 -4.55 14.41 3.44
N LEU A 112 -4.40 13.37 4.26
CA LEU A 112 -5.53 12.63 4.83
C LEU A 112 -6.40 13.52 5.73
N GLU A 113 -5.78 14.37 6.56
CA GLU A 113 -6.46 15.37 7.38
C GLU A 113 -7.23 16.39 6.52
N MET A 114 -6.62 16.88 5.42
CA MET A 114 -7.28 17.77 4.45
C MET A 114 -8.49 17.11 3.76
N GLN A 115 -8.46 15.80 3.54
CA GLN A 115 -9.60 15.02 3.03
C GLN A 115 -10.65 14.68 4.12
N GLY A 116 -10.48 15.18 5.34
CA GLY A 116 -11.39 14.91 6.47
C GLY A 116 -11.29 13.48 7.02
N CYS A 117 -10.16 12.81 6.86
CA CYS A 117 -9.91 11.50 7.45
C CYS A 117 -9.51 11.63 8.93
N SER A 118 -9.99 10.72 9.77
CA SER A 118 -9.55 10.63 11.17
C SER A 118 -8.28 9.80 11.25
N ILE A 119 -7.19 10.31 11.85
CA ILE A 119 -5.92 9.60 11.97
C ILE A 119 -5.84 8.87 13.31
N GLY A 120 -5.73 7.55 13.26
CA GLY A 120 -5.54 6.68 14.42
C GLY A 120 -4.05 6.47 14.77
N ALA A 121 -3.80 5.55 15.69
CA ALA A 121 -2.44 5.25 16.14
C ALA A 121 -1.54 4.71 15.00
N SER A 122 -0.33 5.28 14.88
CA SER A 122 0.73 4.74 14.04
C SER A 122 1.52 3.67 14.80
N TYR A 123 1.60 2.46 14.25
CA TYR A 123 2.34 1.35 14.82
C TYR A 123 3.67 1.14 14.09
N HIS A 124 4.74 0.97 14.85
CA HIS A 124 6.09 0.70 14.36
C HIS A 124 6.51 -0.70 14.78
N ASN A 125 7.09 -1.46 13.85
CA ASN A 125 7.81 -2.67 14.21
C ASN A 125 9.25 -2.27 14.60
N PRO A 126 9.65 -2.34 15.89
CA PRO A 126 10.99 -1.91 16.33
C PRO A 126 12.14 -2.74 15.74
N LYS A 127 11.84 -3.84 15.02
CA LYS A 127 12.80 -4.66 14.28
C LYS A 127 12.96 -4.25 12.80
N SER A 128 12.05 -3.44 12.24
CA SER A 128 12.04 -3.07 10.81
C SER A 128 12.06 -1.55 10.66
N HIS A 129 13.24 -0.99 10.38
CA HIS A 129 13.41 0.43 10.05
C HIS A 129 12.85 0.81 8.66
N SER A 130 12.55 -0.19 7.82
CA SER A 130 12.01 -0.02 6.48
C SER A 130 10.49 0.06 6.43
N ALA A 131 9.76 -0.24 7.51
CA ALA A 131 8.30 -0.29 7.46
C ALA A 131 7.60 0.27 8.70
N TYR A 132 6.40 0.80 8.49
CA TYR A 132 5.49 1.26 9.53
C TYR A 132 4.04 1.08 9.09
N SER A 133 3.11 1.02 10.04
CA SER A 133 1.68 0.98 9.77
C SER A 133 0.99 2.20 10.38
N ILE A 134 0.00 2.74 9.69
CA ILE A 134 -0.91 3.78 10.16
C ILE A 134 -2.35 3.32 9.99
N ARG A 135 -3.22 3.70 10.92
CA ARG A 135 -4.66 3.50 10.79
C ARG A 135 -5.33 4.85 10.57
N PHE A 136 -6.30 4.90 9.69
CA PHE A 136 -7.12 6.10 9.48
C PHE A 136 -8.50 5.73 8.94
N ASP A 137 -9.50 6.54 9.27
CA ASP A 137 -10.87 6.35 8.80
C ASP A 137 -11.16 7.30 7.64
N VAL A 138 -11.53 6.74 6.49
CA VAL A 138 -11.86 7.49 5.28
C VAL A 138 -13.39 7.62 5.15
N PRO A 139 -13.93 8.84 4.93
CA PRO A 139 -15.36 9.02 4.69
C PRO A 139 -15.88 8.08 3.59
N LYS A 140 -16.97 7.36 3.86
CA LYS A 140 -17.65 6.36 2.98
C LYS A 140 -16.92 5.02 2.80
N LEU A 141 -15.60 4.96 2.92
CA LEU A 141 -14.81 3.73 2.80
C LEU A 141 -14.64 2.99 4.13
N GLY A 142 -14.62 3.71 5.25
CA GLY A 142 -14.43 3.14 6.60
C GLY A 142 -12.96 3.09 7.02
N SER A 143 -12.62 2.19 7.94
CA SER A 143 -11.28 2.13 8.52
C SER A 143 -10.26 1.49 7.56
N VAL A 144 -9.09 2.12 7.45
CA VAL A 144 -7.97 1.70 6.60
C VAL A 144 -6.75 1.42 7.47
N ASN A 145 -6.22 0.20 7.38
CA ASN A 145 -4.90 -0.15 7.89
C ASN A 145 -3.89 -0.04 6.74
N CYS A 146 -3.10 1.03 6.73
CA CYS A 146 -2.09 1.29 5.71
C CYS A 146 -0.70 0.92 6.24
N THR A 147 -0.07 -0.09 5.65
CA THR A 147 1.34 -0.40 5.88
C THR A 147 2.18 0.22 4.76
N VAL A 148 3.21 0.97 5.13
CA VAL A 148 4.19 1.54 4.20
C VAL A 148 5.51 0.79 4.35
N VAL A 149 6.10 0.38 3.23
CA VAL A 149 7.34 -0.40 3.17
C VAL A 149 8.33 0.27 2.21
N ARG A 150 9.57 0.47 2.66
CA ARG A 150 10.66 1.09 1.91
C ARG A 150 11.70 0.03 1.52
N LEU A 151 11.79 -0.30 0.24
CA LEU A 151 12.62 -1.41 -0.27
C LEU A 151 14.00 -1.02 -0.80
N SER A 152 14.41 0.25 -0.68
CA SER A 152 15.74 0.64 -1.13
C SER A 152 16.29 1.76 -0.25
N LYS A 153 17.39 1.47 0.44
CA LYS A 153 18.07 2.45 1.28
C LYS A 153 19.09 3.23 0.45
N ILE A 154 18.62 4.06 -0.48
CA ILE A 154 19.51 5.02 -1.11
C ILE A 154 20.11 5.90 -0.01
N LYS A 155 21.45 5.96 0.03
CA LYS A 155 22.19 6.83 0.93
C LYS A 155 22.81 7.96 0.11
N VAL A 156 22.24 9.15 0.18
CA VAL A 156 22.86 10.33 -0.41
C VAL A 156 23.80 10.96 0.61
N ARG A 157 24.98 11.38 0.15
CA ARG A 157 26.00 12.07 0.95
C ARG A 157 26.32 13.40 0.28
N LYS A 158 26.24 14.50 1.02
CA LYS A 158 26.60 15.84 0.54
C LYS A 158 28.11 16.08 0.73
N TYR A 159 28.76 16.57 -0.32
CA TYR A 159 30.19 16.89 -0.37
C TYR A 159 30.36 18.33 -0.90
N GLY A 160 30.28 19.32 -0.01
CA GLY A 160 30.25 20.73 -0.38
C GLY A 160 28.96 21.06 -1.15
N SER A 161 29.10 21.46 -2.43
CA SER A 161 28.00 21.67 -3.37
C SER A 161 27.56 20.41 -4.11
N ALA A 162 28.35 19.33 -4.09
CA ALA A 162 28.06 18.10 -4.80
C ALA A 162 27.28 17.08 -3.95
N TYR A 163 26.56 16.19 -4.61
CA TYR A 163 25.88 15.06 -3.99
C TYR A 163 26.43 13.74 -4.56
N LYS A 164 26.75 12.79 -3.69
CA LYS A 164 27.06 11.41 -4.08
C LYS A 164 25.92 10.49 -3.64
N VAL A 165 25.38 9.73 -4.57
CA VAL A 165 24.35 8.72 -4.31
C VAL A 165 25.01 7.35 -4.17
N ASP A 166 24.70 6.67 -3.08
CA ASP A 166 25.21 5.35 -2.69
C ASP A 166 23.99 4.42 -2.63
N ILE A 167 23.75 3.72 -3.75
CA ILE A 167 22.57 2.87 -3.98
C ILE A 167 22.99 1.42 -3.74
N HIS A 168 22.29 0.74 -2.84
CA HIS A 168 22.39 -0.71 -2.72
C HIS A 168 21.73 -1.35 -3.94
N GLU A 169 22.49 -1.72 -4.96
CA GLU A 169 21.93 -2.23 -6.23
C GLU A 169 21.49 -3.71 -6.12
N LYS A 170 22.20 -4.52 -5.32
CA LYS A 170 21.97 -5.98 -5.23
C LYS A 170 20.60 -6.32 -4.63
N ARG A 171 19.87 -7.27 -5.25
CA ARG A 171 18.56 -7.77 -4.76
C ARG A 171 18.61 -8.14 -3.28
N ALA A 172 19.59 -8.92 -2.84
CA ALA A 172 19.73 -9.32 -1.42
C ALA A 172 20.00 -8.17 -0.42
N GLU A 173 20.39 -6.98 -0.89
CA GLU A 173 20.60 -5.79 -0.04
C GLU A 173 19.37 -4.86 0.00
N ARG A 174 18.45 -4.99 -0.98
CA ARG A 174 17.20 -4.22 -1.11
C ARG A 174 15.96 -4.99 -0.67
N TRP A 175 15.87 -6.23 -1.13
CA TRP A 175 14.67 -7.03 -1.21
C TRP A 175 14.77 -8.22 -0.25
N ASN A 176 13.99 -8.17 0.84
CA ASN A 176 13.80 -9.31 1.72
C ASN A 176 12.48 -10.00 1.38
N ASP A 177 12.55 -11.12 0.65
CA ASP A 177 11.37 -11.91 0.26
C ASP A 177 10.50 -12.32 1.47
N ALA A 178 11.11 -12.58 2.63
CA ALA A 178 10.36 -12.97 3.82
C ALA A 178 9.54 -11.81 4.39
N ASP A 179 10.12 -10.61 4.48
CA ASP A 179 9.42 -9.40 4.95
C ASP A 179 8.31 -9.00 3.96
N ILE A 180 8.60 -9.00 2.66
CA ILE A 180 7.65 -8.62 1.61
C ILE A 180 6.47 -9.58 1.57
N LYS A 181 6.73 -10.91 1.62
CA LYS A 181 5.68 -11.92 1.77
C LYS A 181 4.92 -11.74 3.08
N GLN A 182 5.57 -11.36 4.19
CA GLN A 182 4.87 -11.08 5.45
C GLN A 182 3.87 -9.93 5.31
N TYR A 183 4.25 -8.81 4.68
CA TYR A 183 3.35 -7.66 4.49
C TYR A 183 2.20 -7.98 3.54
N ILE A 184 2.48 -8.65 2.43
CA ILE A 184 1.47 -9.11 1.48
C ILE A 184 0.50 -10.11 2.12
N ASN A 185 1.01 -11.02 2.95
CA ASN A 185 0.16 -11.98 3.66
C ASN A 185 -0.82 -11.30 4.63
N ARG A 186 -0.57 -10.06 5.07
CA ARG A 186 -1.58 -9.29 5.83
C ARG A 186 -2.77 -8.86 4.98
N LEU A 187 -2.57 -8.53 3.70
CA LEU A 187 -3.67 -8.29 2.75
C LEU A 187 -4.59 -9.52 2.60
N TRP A 188 -4.04 -10.72 2.85
CA TRP A 188 -4.77 -11.99 2.77
C TRP A 188 -5.40 -12.45 4.08
N LYS A 189 -4.92 -11.97 5.23
CA LYS A 189 -5.41 -12.41 6.54
C LYS A 189 -6.88 -12.03 6.74
N PRO A 190 -7.70 -12.93 7.33
CA PRO A 190 -8.99 -12.53 7.89
C PRO A 190 -8.77 -11.57 9.07
N SER A 191 -9.81 -10.80 9.40
CA SER A 191 -9.73 -9.72 10.39
C SER A 191 -9.23 -10.19 11.76
N GLU A 192 -8.19 -9.53 12.29
CA GLU A 192 -7.85 -9.54 13.71
C GLU A 192 -8.58 -8.39 14.47
N LEU A 193 -9.42 -7.62 13.77
CA LEU A 193 -10.19 -6.48 14.30
C LEU A 193 -11.67 -6.82 14.41
N GLU A 194 -12.32 -6.36 15.48
CA GLU A 194 -13.76 -6.57 15.76
C GLU A 194 -14.71 -5.84 14.79
N THR A 195 -14.18 -5.07 13.83
CA THR A 195 -14.97 -4.35 12.82
C THR A 195 -15.37 -5.26 11.66
N ASN A 196 -16.68 -5.38 11.42
CA ASN A 196 -17.29 -6.18 10.34
C ASN A 196 -16.71 -5.94 8.93
N GLN A 197 -16.13 -4.76 8.68
CA GLN A 197 -15.47 -4.42 7.41
C GLN A 197 -14.39 -3.36 7.61
N TYR A 198 -13.24 -3.57 6.98
CA TYR A 198 -12.13 -2.60 6.94
C TYR A 198 -11.30 -2.79 5.66
N ILE A 199 -10.33 -1.92 5.41
CA ILE A 199 -9.44 -1.97 4.26
C ILE A 199 -8.02 -2.26 4.73
N GLU A 200 -7.38 -3.27 4.13
CA GLU A 200 -5.92 -3.46 4.20
C GLU A 200 -5.28 -2.79 2.98
N LEU A 201 -4.27 -1.97 3.21
CA LEU A 201 -3.56 -1.22 2.18
C LEU A 201 -2.05 -1.33 2.40
N LEU A 202 -1.31 -1.64 1.34
CA LEU A 202 0.15 -1.74 1.33
C LEU A 202 0.70 -0.73 0.32
N LEU A 203 1.43 0.28 0.81
CA LEU A 203 2.27 1.16 0.00
C LEU A 203 3.71 0.64 0.02
N LEU A 204 4.32 0.59 -1.14
CA LEU A 204 5.72 0.25 -1.34
C LEU A 204 6.42 1.44 -2.00
N ILE A 205 7.52 1.86 -1.40
CA ILE A 205 8.41 2.92 -1.89
C ILE A 205 9.76 2.27 -2.18
N GLY A 206 10.22 2.31 -3.43
CA GLY A 206 11.54 1.81 -3.80
C GLY A 206 12.24 2.75 -4.77
N PHE A 207 13.53 2.51 -4.95
CA PHE A 207 14.40 3.36 -5.76
C PHE A 207 15.34 2.48 -6.57
N ASP A 208 15.58 2.87 -7.81
CA ASP A 208 16.22 2.04 -8.83
C ASP A 208 17.23 2.87 -9.63
N LYS A 209 18.38 2.31 -9.99
CA LYS A 209 19.41 3.00 -10.79
C LYS A 209 19.53 2.44 -12.21
N ALA A 210 18.98 1.25 -12.43
CA ALA A 210 18.98 0.59 -13.73
C ALA A 210 17.58 0.70 -14.34
N GLU A 211 17.45 0.33 -15.60
CA GLU A 211 16.19 0.52 -16.33
C GLU A 211 15.03 -0.33 -15.77
N VAL A 212 15.29 -1.44 -15.06
CA VAL A 212 14.23 -2.42 -14.75
C VAL A 212 14.29 -3.26 -13.44
N PRO A 213 15.34 -3.38 -12.60
CA PRO A 213 15.39 -4.47 -11.60
C PRO A 213 14.27 -4.42 -10.56
N LEU A 214 13.90 -3.23 -10.03
CA LEU A 214 12.77 -3.15 -9.09
C LEU A 214 11.42 -3.34 -9.81
N GLN A 215 11.31 -2.96 -11.08
CA GLN A 215 10.12 -3.23 -11.89
C GLN A 215 9.96 -4.72 -12.19
N GLN A 216 11.04 -5.44 -12.46
CA GLN A 216 11.03 -6.90 -12.63
C GLN A 216 10.61 -7.58 -11.33
N GLU A 217 11.16 -7.19 -10.18
CA GLU A 217 10.76 -7.72 -8.87
C GLU A 217 9.27 -7.46 -8.55
N LEU A 218 8.75 -6.28 -8.91
CA LEU A 218 7.32 -5.95 -8.77
C LEU A 218 6.44 -6.75 -9.75
N LEU A 219 6.90 -7.04 -10.97
CA LEU A 219 6.19 -7.86 -11.96
C LEU A 219 6.21 -9.36 -11.59
N GLU A 220 7.34 -9.88 -11.10
CA GLU A 220 7.44 -11.23 -10.51
C GLU A 220 6.42 -11.39 -9.36
N LEU A 221 6.33 -10.37 -8.50
CA LEU A 221 5.38 -10.30 -7.41
C LEU A 221 3.92 -10.19 -7.91
N GLN A 222 3.69 -9.47 -9.01
CA GLN A 222 2.38 -9.38 -9.64
C GLN A 222 1.94 -10.72 -10.22
N GLN A 223 2.84 -11.45 -10.89
CA GLN A 223 2.54 -12.72 -11.57
C GLN A 223 2.41 -13.91 -10.59
N SER A 224 3.22 -13.93 -9.54
CA SER A 224 3.20 -15.01 -8.53
C SER A 224 1.98 -15.00 -7.61
N LEU A 225 1.22 -13.91 -7.58
CA LEU A 225 0.08 -13.70 -6.69
C LEU A 225 -1.19 -13.48 -7.53
N LYS A 226 -2.23 -14.27 -7.29
CA LYS A 226 -3.48 -14.25 -8.08
C LYS A 226 -4.40 -13.08 -7.68
N TRP A 227 -3.94 -11.84 -7.87
CA TRP A 227 -4.60 -10.61 -7.42
C TRP A 227 -6.05 -10.46 -7.93
N GLU A 228 -6.28 -10.79 -9.20
CA GLU A 228 -7.59 -10.71 -9.86
C GLU A 228 -8.64 -11.61 -9.21
N VAL A 229 -8.22 -12.73 -8.60
CA VAL A 229 -9.10 -13.70 -7.91
C VAL A 229 -9.51 -13.20 -6.51
N LYS A 230 -9.01 -12.04 -6.08
CA LYS A 230 -9.10 -11.56 -4.69
C LYS A 230 -9.59 -10.11 -4.55
N ASP A 231 -10.12 -9.53 -5.62
CA ASP A 231 -10.64 -8.14 -5.67
C ASP A 231 -9.65 -7.10 -5.13
N VAL A 232 -8.36 -7.31 -5.39
CA VAL A 232 -7.29 -6.38 -4.97
C VAL A 232 -7.12 -5.27 -6.01
N VAL A 233 -7.24 -4.03 -5.56
CA VAL A 233 -6.78 -2.85 -6.30
C VAL A 233 -5.26 -2.88 -6.32
N TYR A 234 -4.65 -2.83 -7.50
CA TYR A 234 -3.22 -2.64 -7.69
C TYR A 234 -2.96 -1.45 -8.59
N LEU A 235 -2.14 -0.51 -8.13
CA LEU A 235 -1.67 0.65 -8.89
C LEU A 235 -0.17 0.84 -8.69
N THR A 236 0.50 1.36 -9.71
CA THR A 236 1.92 1.74 -9.66
C THR A 236 2.13 3.15 -10.14
N ARG A 237 3.25 3.75 -9.74
CA ARG A 237 3.75 4.99 -10.32
C ARG A 237 5.27 4.95 -10.36
N ALA A 238 5.86 5.56 -11.39
CA ALA A 238 7.30 5.66 -11.52
C ALA A 238 7.68 6.97 -12.20
N TRP A 239 8.75 7.60 -11.72
CA TRP A 239 9.34 8.81 -12.31
C TRP A 239 10.85 8.80 -12.10
N ASN A 240 11.56 9.58 -12.90
CA ASN A 240 12.99 9.81 -12.72
C ASN A 240 13.23 10.86 -11.65
N ASP A 241 14.32 10.73 -10.90
CA ASP A 241 14.75 11.71 -9.90
C ASP A 241 14.88 13.11 -10.51
N LYS A 242 14.08 14.07 -10.00
CA LYS A 242 14.03 15.45 -10.53
C LYS A 242 15.27 16.30 -10.24
N ALA A 243 16.20 15.81 -9.42
CA ALA A 243 17.53 16.41 -9.27
C ALA A 243 18.61 15.71 -10.12
N GLU A 244 18.20 14.87 -11.08
CA GLU A 244 19.07 14.26 -12.11
C GLU A 244 20.21 13.39 -11.56
N ARG A 245 20.05 12.81 -10.36
CA ARG A 245 21.12 12.01 -9.70
C ARG A 245 21.27 10.59 -10.26
N GLY A 246 20.65 10.29 -11.39
CA GLY A 246 20.75 9.00 -12.08
C GLY A 246 20.05 7.84 -11.37
N PHE A 247 18.89 8.08 -10.75
CA PHE A 247 18.00 7.02 -10.26
C PHE A 247 16.52 7.36 -10.53
N GLY A 248 15.67 6.34 -10.56
CA GLY A 248 14.22 6.45 -10.61
C GLY A 248 13.57 6.09 -9.28
N ILE A 249 12.41 6.68 -9.02
CA ILE A 249 11.53 6.34 -7.91
C ILE A 249 10.45 5.41 -8.47
N ARG A 250 10.13 4.34 -7.74
CA ARG A 250 9.01 3.45 -8.07
C ARG A 250 8.14 3.24 -6.84
N LEU A 251 6.86 3.53 -7.00
CA LEU A 251 5.82 3.29 -6.02
C LEU A 251 4.86 2.20 -6.48
N ALA A 252 4.35 1.45 -5.52
CA ALA A 252 3.23 0.52 -5.72
C ALA A 252 2.24 0.60 -4.56
N ALA A 253 0.96 0.48 -4.87
CA ALA A 253 -0.14 0.41 -3.91
C ALA A 253 -0.96 -0.85 -4.19
N TRP A 254 -1.14 -1.69 -3.17
CA TRP A 254 -2.14 -2.75 -3.15
C TRP A 254 -3.17 -2.43 -2.09
N ALA A 255 -4.45 -2.58 -2.39
CA ALA A 255 -5.49 -2.44 -1.39
C ALA A 255 -6.64 -3.43 -1.58
N ARG A 256 -7.20 -3.90 -0.46
CA ARG A 256 -8.28 -4.88 -0.44
C ARG A 256 -9.31 -4.51 0.61
N LEU A 257 -10.57 -4.65 0.25
CA LEU A 257 -11.68 -4.62 1.19
C LEU A 257 -11.79 -5.98 1.90
N VAL A 258 -11.63 -6.00 3.22
CA VAL A 258 -11.76 -7.19 4.05
C VAL A 258 -13.14 -7.16 4.71
N SER A 259 -14.00 -8.14 4.39
CA SER A 259 -15.25 -8.43 5.12
C SER A 259 -15.04 -9.57 6.11
N ILE A 260 -15.76 -9.52 7.22
CA ILE A 260 -15.99 -10.70 8.06
C ILE A 260 -17.25 -11.38 7.54
N ASP A 261 -17.07 -12.50 6.85
CA ASP A 261 -18.15 -13.41 6.52
C ASP A 261 -18.33 -14.33 7.74
N TRP A 262 -19.45 -14.16 8.46
CA TRP A 262 -19.87 -14.97 9.61
C TRP A 262 -20.67 -16.19 9.17
#